data_AF-A0A6J8D1Q6-F1
#
_entry.id   AF-A0A6J8D1Q6-F1
#
_cell.length_a   1.000
_cell.length_b   1.000
_cell.length_c   1.000
_cell.angle_alpha   90.00
_cell.angle_beta   90.00
_cell.angle_gamma   90.00
#
_symmetry.space_group_name_H-M   'P 1'
#
loop_
_entity.id
_entity.type
_entity.pdbx_description
1 polymer ?
#
loop_
_entity_poly.entity_id
_entity_poly.type
_entity_poly.pdbx_seq_one_letter_code
_entity_poly.pdbx_strand_id
1 'polypeptide(L)'
;MPAGNVAHGLVWSHYAGLLQYILPDLENKLQESEWYRNQSSTLQNHVSTKFYEMVPTTCTCHFDLSKVDENIKLVTVLELSSTIRGGNIRKFAVNLYSVTDGDQTYFCVCEYPNAIGAMKAMEDHHLAKFNKDDKKLQLARFYYTMNSVINHFDISRNKAKVVLFNDETEKVSAVLVKAIKEDLQLTENVTPKEGPIKHKLEDLEPTPELQYQYQVYIAHSEDREDKQCAKEIIEYLELRGIHSILKNPENPKDPEVKSNTLIKAVQNCKWFIFLMTQNSVKDKMLQLRVLAALHDGILKRRVRVIPVVDRRNDIYIPDALQWVTYVPYNGQTKSHLKSLHNIVSGEDFPLKTEMLLPAGDVANGLAWGYVVNYLRVILPDALKNIEQSFKNKNISDYKCPETLFIIIPKSCDARGVVKDKNDRITNFTTTPDIFPFGGSRPFSCQIYKFTDHPDKYFIGQYAAPITCLDEMKEWRIAGVTADTILSEAHNFYEMVKNLMESADPQKAKYCEFVCFNDETESLADIIEAKIC
;
A
#
# COMPACT_ATOMS: atom_id res chain seq x y z
N MET A 1 -2.70 19.86 0.09
CA MET A 1 -2.44 19.16 -1.19
C MET A 1 -3.63 18.25 -1.48
N PRO A 2 -4.13 18.12 -2.72
CA PRO A 2 -5.16 17.10 -3.00
C PRO A 2 -4.59 15.73 -2.63
N ALA A 3 -5.38 14.88 -1.97
CA ALA A 3 -4.90 13.66 -1.32
C ALA A 3 -4.33 12.57 -2.25
N GLY A 4 -4.28 12.79 -3.57
CA GLY A 4 -3.75 11.82 -4.53
C GLY A 4 -4.31 10.40 -4.34
N ASN A 5 -3.48 9.39 -4.62
CA ASN A 5 -3.76 8.00 -4.28
C ASN A 5 -2.76 7.52 -3.22
N VAL A 6 -2.87 8.04 -1.99
CA VAL A 6 -2.00 7.63 -0.88
C VAL A 6 -2.05 6.14 -0.59
N ALA A 7 -3.21 5.49 -0.82
CA ALA A 7 -3.37 4.06 -0.61
C ALA A 7 -2.35 3.24 -1.42
N HIS A 8 -2.06 3.65 -2.66
CA HIS A 8 -1.10 2.98 -3.52
C HIS A 8 0.30 2.94 -2.90
N GLY A 9 0.82 4.10 -2.47
CA GLY A 9 2.12 4.17 -1.78
C GLY A 9 2.14 3.40 -0.46
N LEU A 10 1.04 3.42 0.30
CA LEU A 10 0.91 2.68 1.55
C LEU A 10 0.92 1.17 1.36
N VAL A 11 0.21 0.65 0.34
CA VAL A 11 0.22 -0.79 0.02
C VAL A 11 1.61 -1.26 -0.36
N TRP A 12 2.30 -0.54 -1.25
CA TRP A 12 3.65 -0.93 -1.67
C TRP A 12 4.64 -0.82 -0.53
N SER A 13 4.55 0.24 0.29
CA SER A 13 5.38 0.37 1.50
C SER A 13 5.20 -0.81 2.45
N HIS A 14 3.95 -1.24 2.66
CA HIS A 14 3.63 -2.35 3.56
C HIS A 14 4.05 -3.70 2.98
N TYR A 15 3.74 -3.95 1.70
CA TYR A 15 4.10 -5.20 1.05
C TYR A 15 5.62 -5.38 0.97
N ALA A 16 6.31 -4.37 0.42
CA ALA A 16 7.74 -4.38 0.29
C ALA A 16 8.41 -4.33 1.66
N GLY A 17 7.90 -3.49 2.57
CA GLY A 17 8.46 -3.27 3.90
C GLY A 17 8.36 -4.45 4.86
N LEU A 18 7.38 -5.32 4.64
CA LEU A 18 6.98 -6.30 5.64
C LEU A 18 6.57 -7.64 5.03
N LEU A 19 5.51 -7.65 4.23
CA LEU A 19 4.86 -8.90 3.83
C LEU A 19 5.74 -9.78 2.94
N GLN A 20 6.54 -9.19 2.05
CA GLN A 20 7.43 -9.99 1.19
C GLN A 20 8.48 -10.80 1.98
N TYR A 21 8.75 -10.43 3.23
CA TYR A 21 9.68 -11.14 4.10
C TYR A 21 9.00 -12.06 5.10
N ILE A 22 7.81 -11.68 5.58
CA ILE A 22 7.07 -12.48 6.57
C ILE A 22 6.39 -13.68 5.93
N LEU A 23 5.67 -13.45 4.82
CA LEU A 23 4.79 -14.47 4.23
C LEU A 23 5.54 -15.71 3.74
N PRO A 24 6.74 -15.61 3.13
CA PRO A 24 7.46 -16.80 2.70
C PRO A 24 7.83 -17.76 3.83
N ASP A 25 8.15 -17.22 5.01
CA ASP A 25 8.73 -17.97 6.12
C ASP A 25 7.71 -18.41 7.17
N LEU A 26 6.52 -17.78 7.18
CA LEU A 26 5.54 -17.90 8.26
C LEU A 26 5.14 -19.34 8.59
N GLU A 27 4.70 -20.09 7.58
CA GLU A 27 4.20 -21.45 7.78
C GLU A 27 5.29 -22.37 8.35
N ASN A 28 6.49 -22.32 7.77
CA ASN A 28 7.63 -23.10 8.24
C ASN A 28 7.96 -22.74 9.69
N LYS A 29 8.03 -21.45 10.02
CA LYS A 29 8.35 -20.98 11.37
C LYS A 29 7.29 -21.34 12.40
N LEU A 30 6.02 -21.31 12.02
CA LEU A 30 4.93 -21.80 12.85
C LEU A 30 5.08 -23.30 13.13
N GLN A 31 5.29 -24.12 12.09
CA GLN A 31 5.43 -25.57 12.21
C GLN A 31 6.70 -26.01 12.98
N GLU A 32 7.79 -25.25 12.85
CA GLU A 32 9.04 -25.44 13.60
C GLU A 32 8.93 -25.02 15.08
N SER A 33 7.95 -24.19 15.43
CA SER A 33 7.82 -23.67 16.79
C SER A 33 7.62 -24.80 17.80
N GLU A 34 8.20 -24.65 18.99
CA GLU A 34 8.01 -25.59 20.10
C GLU A 34 6.52 -25.68 20.47
N TRP A 35 5.83 -24.54 20.46
CA TRP A 35 4.40 -24.48 20.71
C TRP A 35 3.63 -25.41 19.78
N TYR A 36 3.82 -25.30 18.45
CA TYR A 36 3.06 -26.09 17.47
C TYR A 36 3.36 -27.59 17.57
N ARG A 37 4.65 -27.95 17.74
CA ARG A 37 5.10 -29.35 17.86
C ARG A 37 4.56 -30.06 19.10
N ASN A 38 4.26 -29.31 20.15
CA ASN A 38 3.69 -29.83 21.39
C ASN A 38 2.15 -29.92 21.37
N GLN A 39 1.49 -29.46 20.30
CA GLN A 39 0.03 -29.55 20.17
C GLN A 39 -0.43 -30.92 19.66
N SER A 40 -1.62 -31.35 20.09
CA SER A 40 -2.27 -32.54 19.54
C SER A 40 -2.67 -32.34 18.07
N SER A 41 -2.78 -33.43 17.31
CA SER A 41 -3.24 -33.38 15.92
C SER A 41 -4.63 -32.75 15.78
N THR A 42 -5.52 -32.96 16.75
CA THR A 42 -6.83 -32.32 16.79
C THR A 42 -6.73 -30.81 16.89
N LEU A 43 -5.83 -30.27 17.72
CA LEU A 43 -5.66 -28.84 17.87
C LEU A 43 -4.93 -28.22 16.66
N GLN A 44 -3.99 -28.95 16.06
CA GLN A 44 -3.30 -28.52 14.84
C GLN A 44 -4.30 -28.26 13.69
N ASN A 45 -5.41 -29.01 13.62
CA ASN A 45 -6.48 -28.75 12.64
C ASN A 45 -7.23 -27.43 12.87
N HIS A 46 -7.03 -26.74 13.99
CA HIS A 46 -7.58 -25.41 14.28
C HIS A 46 -6.54 -24.29 14.15
N VAL A 47 -5.33 -24.61 13.67
CA VAL A 47 -4.27 -23.64 13.44
C VAL A 47 -4.25 -23.23 11.97
N SER A 48 -4.56 -21.97 11.68
CA SER A 48 -4.37 -21.42 10.34
C SER A 48 -2.91 -21.06 10.11
N THR A 49 -2.36 -21.47 8.96
CA THR A 49 -1.01 -21.10 8.51
C THR A 49 -0.98 -19.79 7.73
N LYS A 50 -2.14 -19.15 7.51
CA LYS A 50 -2.23 -17.86 6.83
C LYS A 50 -2.00 -16.70 7.79
N PHE A 51 -1.45 -15.62 7.24
CA PHE A 51 -1.39 -14.31 7.89
C PHE A 51 -2.69 -13.52 7.65
N TYR A 52 -3.36 -13.06 8.72
CA TYR A 52 -4.57 -12.26 8.60
C TYR A 52 -4.26 -10.76 8.77
N GLU A 53 -4.45 -10.00 7.70
CA GLU A 53 -4.36 -8.53 7.70
C GLU A 53 -5.70 -7.93 8.12
N MET A 54 -5.78 -7.46 9.35
CA MET A 54 -7.02 -6.95 9.94
C MET A 54 -7.22 -5.48 9.56
N VAL A 55 -8.16 -5.20 8.66
CA VAL A 55 -8.41 -3.86 8.10
C VAL A 55 -9.70 -3.26 8.68
N PRO A 56 -9.61 -2.41 9.72
CA PRO A 56 -10.76 -1.71 10.31
C PRO A 56 -11.22 -0.55 9.45
N THR A 57 -12.54 -0.35 9.36
CA THR A 57 -13.15 0.78 8.64
C THR A 57 -12.76 2.15 9.18
N THR A 58 -12.43 2.27 10.48
CA THR A 58 -12.00 3.55 11.06
C THR A 58 -10.55 3.91 10.74
N CYS A 59 -9.75 2.96 10.23
CA CYS A 59 -8.29 2.99 10.12
C CYS A 59 -7.54 3.07 11.46
N THR A 60 -8.20 2.79 12.60
CA THR A 60 -7.56 2.77 13.91
C THR A 60 -6.81 1.45 14.10
N CYS A 61 -5.48 1.52 14.24
CA CYS A 61 -4.64 0.32 14.37
C CYS A 61 -4.25 0.08 15.84
N HIS A 62 -4.32 -1.18 16.27
CA HIS A 62 -3.87 -1.61 17.59
C HIS A 62 -2.74 -2.63 17.43
N PHE A 63 -1.65 -2.49 18.20
CA PHE A 63 -0.50 -3.38 18.05
C PHE A 63 -0.68 -4.74 18.77
N ASP A 64 -1.53 -4.77 19.79
CA ASP A 64 -1.79 -5.96 20.59
C ASP A 64 -3.29 -6.24 20.57
N LEU A 65 -3.69 -7.21 19.75
CA LEU A 65 -5.10 -7.58 19.58
C LEU A 65 -5.70 -8.17 20.87
N SER A 66 -4.88 -8.71 21.78
CA SER A 66 -5.37 -9.24 23.05
C SER A 66 -5.87 -8.15 24.01
N LYS A 67 -5.52 -6.89 23.74
CA LYS A 67 -6.04 -5.71 24.46
C LYS A 67 -7.30 -5.13 23.83
N VAL A 68 -7.68 -5.60 22.64
CA VAL A 68 -8.84 -5.10 21.89
C VAL A 68 -10.07 -5.97 22.12
N ASP A 69 -9.87 -7.29 22.25
CA ASP A 69 -10.95 -8.25 22.42
C ASP A 69 -10.53 -9.36 23.42
N GLU A 70 -11.31 -9.56 24.48
CA GLU A 70 -11.03 -10.52 25.56
C GLU A 70 -10.98 -11.99 25.10
N ASN A 71 -11.59 -12.30 23.96
CA ASN A 71 -11.57 -13.63 23.36
C ASN A 71 -10.28 -13.91 22.59
N ILE A 72 -9.40 -12.92 22.45
CA ILE A 72 -8.10 -13.02 21.80
C ILE A 72 -7.01 -13.01 22.87
N LYS A 73 -6.12 -14.00 22.84
CA LYS A 73 -4.97 -14.07 23.75
C LYS A 73 -3.69 -14.31 22.98
N LEU A 74 -2.64 -13.60 23.36
CA LEU A 74 -1.30 -13.85 22.84
C LEU A 74 -0.83 -15.22 23.33
N VAL A 75 -0.41 -16.08 22.41
CA VAL A 75 0.11 -17.42 22.70
C VAL A 75 1.62 -17.38 22.78
N THR A 76 2.26 -16.91 21.70
CA THR A 76 3.70 -16.75 21.61
C THR A 76 4.06 -15.76 20.51
N VAL A 77 5.31 -15.30 20.49
CA VAL A 77 5.91 -14.57 19.38
C VAL A 77 6.67 -15.56 18.51
N LEU A 78 6.50 -15.48 17.19
CA LEU A 78 7.27 -16.24 16.21
C LEU A 78 8.34 -15.32 15.64
N GLU A 79 9.61 -15.63 15.91
CA GLU A 79 10.75 -14.95 15.30
C GLU A 79 10.95 -15.46 13.86
N LEU A 80 11.09 -14.53 12.93
CA LEU A 80 11.26 -14.79 11.51
C LEU A 80 12.65 -14.34 11.06
N SER A 81 13.00 -14.62 9.80
CA SER A 81 14.30 -14.25 9.25
C SER A 81 14.52 -12.73 9.30
N SER A 82 15.77 -12.32 9.54
CA SER A 82 16.18 -10.91 9.42
C SER A 82 16.63 -10.57 8.01
N THR A 83 16.43 -9.33 7.57
CA THR A 83 16.92 -8.83 6.28
C THR A 83 17.58 -7.46 6.41
N ILE A 84 18.30 -7.02 5.38
CA ILE A 84 18.79 -5.64 5.28
C ILE A 84 17.75 -4.82 4.50
N ARG A 85 17.25 -3.73 5.11
CA ARG A 85 16.32 -2.80 4.47
C ARG A 85 16.63 -1.36 4.83
N GLY A 86 16.78 -0.52 3.80
CA GLY A 86 17.10 0.91 3.96
C GLY A 86 18.34 1.12 4.84
N GLY A 87 19.41 0.34 4.63
CA GLY A 87 20.63 0.47 5.43
C GLY A 87 20.62 -0.19 6.81
N ASN A 88 19.51 -0.78 7.27
CA ASN A 88 19.41 -1.41 8.59
C ASN A 88 19.14 -2.90 8.52
N ILE A 89 19.64 -3.64 9.51
CA ILE A 89 19.19 -5.01 9.76
C ILE A 89 17.83 -4.93 10.43
N ARG A 90 16.81 -5.48 9.78
CA ARG A 90 15.44 -5.57 10.28
C ARG A 90 15.18 -6.99 10.73
N LYS A 91 14.82 -7.16 12.01
CA LYS A 91 14.33 -8.43 12.56
C LYS A 91 12.82 -8.45 12.40
N PHE A 92 12.27 -9.52 11.83
CA PHE A 92 10.84 -9.71 11.73
C PHE A 92 10.35 -10.68 12.79
N ALA A 93 9.19 -10.37 13.34
CA ALA A 93 8.50 -11.22 14.28
C ALA A 93 7.02 -10.92 14.18
N VAL A 94 6.22 -11.95 14.47
CA VAL A 94 4.76 -11.91 14.41
C VAL A 94 4.17 -12.61 15.63
N ASN A 95 2.97 -12.18 16.03
CA ASN A 95 2.28 -12.76 17.17
C ASN A 95 1.36 -13.89 16.73
N LEU A 96 1.49 -15.04 17.39
CA LEU A 96 0.51 -16.11 17.33
C LEU A 96 -0.55 -15.86 18.41
N TYR A 97 -1.81 -15.83 18.01
CA TYR A 97 -2.94 -15.63 18.91
C TYR A 97 -3.83 -16.87 18.95
N SER A 98 -4.45 -17.08 20.11
CA SER A 98 -5.61 -17.95 20.26
C SER A 98 -6.88 -17.10 20.24
N VAL A 99 -7.90 -17.54 19.51
CA VAL A 99 -9.21 -16.89 19.42
C VAL A 99 -10.29 -17.89 19.84
N THR A 100 -11.05 -17.53 20.87
CA THR A 100 -12.09 -18.39 21.45
C THR A 100 -13.44 -18.15 20.78
N ASP A 101 -14.16 -19.22 20.44
CA ASP A 101 -15.53 -19.20 19.91
C ASP A 101 -16.37 -20.26 20.64
N GLY A 102 -17.06 -19.83 21.70
CA GLY A 102 -17.72 -20.74 22.63
C GLY A 102 -16.71 -21.69 23.28
N ASP A 103 -16.92 -23.00 23.10
CA ASP A 103 -16.03 -24.04 23.63
C ASP A 103 -14.84 -24.37 22.71
N GLN A 104 -14.78 -23.76 21.52
CA GLN A 104 -13.73 -24.00 20.53
C GLN A 104 -12.66 -22.92 20.59
N THR A 105 -11.41 -23.31 20.31
CA THR A 105 -10.29 -22.37 20.20
C THR A 105 -9.59 -22.56 18.87
N TYR A 106 -9.38 -21.45 18.17
CA TYR A 106 -8.66 -21.37 16.91
C TYR A 106 -7.36 -20.61 17.11
N PHE A 107 -6.38 -20.85 16.24
CA PHE A 107 -5.10 -20.18 16.30
C PHE A 107 -4.75 -19.55 14.96
N CYS A 108 -4.23 -18.33 15.01
CA CYS A 108 -3.85 -17.60 13.81
C CYS A 108 -2.76 -16.58 14.09
N VAL A 109 -2.03 -16.22 13.05
CA VAL A 109 -1.16 -15.05 13.05
C VAL A 109 -1.91 -13.90 12.39
N CYS A 110 -2.03 -12.77 13.10
CA CYS A 110 -2.79 -11.62 12.62
C CYS A 110 -2.20 -10.30 13.13
N GLU A 111 -2.27 -9.26 12.32
CA GLU A 111 -1.88 -7.89 12.68
C GLU A 111 -2.82 -6.88 12.00
N TYR A 112 -2.91 -5.68 12.57
CA TYR A 112 -3.43 -4.53 11.83
C TYR A 112 -2.32 -3.98 10.90
N PRO A 113 -2.61 -3.64 9.64
CA PRO A 113 -1.62 -3.06 8.75
C PRO A 113 -1.38 -1.61 9.16
N ASN A 114 -0.32 -1.35 9.92
CA ASN A 114 0.04 -0.01 10.42
C ASN A 114 0.08 1.07 9.32
N ALA A 115 0.30 0.69 8.06
CA ALA A 115 0.22 1.58 6.91
C ALA A 115 -1.11 2.36 6.84
N ILE A 116 -2.26 1.75 7.19
CA ILE A 116 -3.55 2.46 7.14
C ILE A 116 -3.70 3.49 8.26
N GLY A 117 -2.92 3.37 9.33
CA GLY A 117 -2.85 4.38 10.41
C GLY A 117 -2.42 5.76 9.89
N ALA A 118 -1.67 5.82 8.78
CA ALA A 118 -1.36 7.08 8.11
C ALA A 118 -2.61 7.79 7.58
N MET A 119 -3.63 7.05 7.10
CA MET A 119 -4.89 7.65 6.64
C MET A 119 -5.68 8.25 7.81
N LYS A 120 -5.64 7.62 8.98
CA LYS A 120 -6.24 8.18 10.20
C LYS A 120 -5.50 9.45 10.65
N ALA A 121 -4.17 9.41 10.66
CA ALA A 121 -3.36 10.58 10.96
C ALA A 121 -3.60 11.74 9.98
N MET A 122 -3.80 11.45 8.69
CA MET A 122 -4.17 12.45 7.69
C MET A 122 -5.56 13.04 7.95
N GLU A 123 -6.57 12.22 8.27
CA GLU A 123 -7.91 12.71 8.63
C GLU A 123 -7.87 13.67 9.84
N ASP A 124 -7.04 13.37 10.82
CA ASP A 124 -6.92 14.18 12.05
C ASP A 124 -6.03 15.42 11.86
N HIS A 125 -5.28 15.52 10.76
CA HIS A 125 -4.32 16.60 10.55
C HIS A 125 -4.83 17.66 9.56
N HIS A 126 -5.03 18.88 10.05
CA HIS A 126 -5.56 20.02 9.28
C HIS A 126 -4.80 20.42 7.99
N LEU A 127 -3.56 19.95 7.79
CA LEU A 127 -2.74 20.24 6.61
C LEU A 127 -2.95 19.20 5.49
N ALA A 128 -3.30 17.98 5.87
CA ALA A 128 -3.80 17.00 4.94
C ALA A 128 -5.23 17.44 4.59
N LYS A 129 -5.45 17.89 3.35
CA LYS A 129 -6.80 18.17 2.84
C LYS A 129 -7.51 16.82 2.61
N PHE A 130 -7.74 16.08 3.69
CA PHE A 130 -8.10 14.67 3.76
C PHE A 130 -9.23 14.52 4.76
N ASN A 131 -10.44 14.26 4.28
CA ASN A 131 -11.63 14.16 5.12
C ASN A 131 -12.10 12.70 5.29
N LYS A 132 -13.22 12.50 5.98
CA LYS A 132 -13.83 11.18 6.19
C LYS A 132 -14.08 10.40 4.89
N ASP A 133 -14.54 11.09 3.84
CA ASP A 133 -14.82 10.47 2.55
C ASP A 133 -13.53 10.10 1.80
N ASP A 134 -12.47 10.91 1.93
CA ASP A 134 -11.13 10.53 1.45
C ASP A 134 -10.66 9.26 2.13
N LYS A 135 -10.79 9.19 3.46
CA LYS A 135 -10.37 8.03 4.23
C LYS A 135 -11.07 6.76 3.75
N LYS A 136 -12.39 6.80 3.60
CA LYS A 136 -13.16 5.67 3.07
C LYS A 136 -12.72 5.25 1.68
N LEU A 137 -12.56 6.22 0.76
CA LEU A 137 -12.13 5.96 -0.61
C LEU A 137 -10.72 5.35 -0.66
N GLN A 138 -9.78 5.88 0.12
CA GLN A 138 -8.40 5.39 0.16
C GLN A 138 -8.31 4.04 0.87
N LEU A 139 -9.11 3.79 1.90
CA LEU A 139 -9.18 2.49 2.56
C LEU A 139 -9.70 1.41 1.60
N ALA A 140 -10.75 1.72 0.82
CA ALA A 140 -11.24 0.83 -0.22
C ALA A 140 -10.15 0.51 -1.26
N ARG A 141 -9.39 1.52 -1.70
CA ARG A 141 -8.24 1.33 -2.60
C ARG A 141 -7.16 0.46 -1.96
N PHE A 142 -6.82 0.72 -0.70
CA PHE A 142 -5.84 -0.07 0.03
C PHE A 142 -6.26 -1.54 0.07
N TYR A 143 -7.51 -1.83 0.44
CA TYR A 143 -8.05 -3.18 0.51
C TYR A 143 -7.90 -3.93 -0.81
N TYR A 144 -8.36 -3.35 -1.93
CA TYR A 144 -8.28 -4.03 -3.21
C TYR A 144 -6.83 -4.15 -3.70
N THR A 145 -6.05 -3.07 -3.65
CA THR A 145 -4.67 -3.10 -4.13
C THR A 145 -3.84 -4.08 -3.30
N MET A 146 -4.07 -4.19 -1.99
CA MET A 146 -3.40 -5.17 -1.13
C MET A 146 -3.78 -6.61 -1.52
N ASN A 147 -5.07 -6.92 -1.68
CA ASN A 147 -5.52 -8.23 -2.16
C ASN A 147 -4.90 -8.58 -3.53
N SER A 148 -4.84 -7.61 -4.44
CA SER A 148 -4.21 -7.79 -5.73
C SER A 148 -2.73 -8.11 -5.63
N VAL A 149 -1.99 -7.36 -4.80
CA VAL A 149 -0.54 -7.51 -4.62
C VAL A 149 -0.20 -8.87 -3.99
N ILE A 150 -0.90 -9.25 -2.91
CA ILE A 150 -0.70 -10.54 -2.23
C ILE A 150 -0.98 -11.71 -3.17
N ASN A 151 -1.99 -11.60 -4.03
CA ASN A 151 -2.33 -12.67 -4.97
C ASN A 151 -1.48 -12.69 -6.24
N HIS A 152 -0.77 -11.59 -6.53
CA HIS A 152 0.08 -11.48 -7.72
C HIS A 152 1.34 -12.34 -7.60
N PHE A 153 2.12 -12.15 -6.54
CA PHE A 153 3.42 -12.79 -6.38
C PHE A 153 3.29 -14.22 -5.84
N ASP A 154 3.98 -15.18 -6.45
CA ASP A 154 3.93 -16.59 -6.03
C ASP A 154 4.39 -16.79 -4.57
N ILE A 155 5.34 -15.97 -4.11
CA ILE A 155 5.88 -16.05 -2.75
C ILE A 155 4.85 -15.73 -1.66
N SER A 156 3.79 -14.99 -1.99
CA SER A 156 2.76 -14.50 -1.07
C SER A 156 1.35 -15.01 -1.38
N ARG A 157 1.10 -15.52 -2.59
CA ARG A 157 -0.20 -16.05 -3.01
C ARG A 157 -0.69 -17.14 -2.06
N ASN A 158 -1.93 -17.01 -1.60
CA ASN A 158 -2.58 -17.92 -0.65
C ASN A 158 -1.91 -18.03 0.75
N LYS A 159 -0.94 -17.17 1.08
CA LYS A 159 -0.29 -17.14 2.41
C LYS A 159 -0.84 -16.07 3.33
N ALA A 160 -1.66 -15.16 2.82
CA ALA A 160 -2.30 -14.12 3.60
C ALA A 160 -3.76 -13.89 3.16
N LYS A 161 -4.55 -13.28 4.04
CA LYS A 161 -5.94 -12.88 3.78
C LYS A 161 -6.17 -11.48 4.34
N VAL A 162 -6.67 -10.57 3.50
CA VAL A 162 -7.06 -9.22 3.93
C VAL A 162 -8.50 -9.26 4.44
N VAL A 163 -8.72 -8.87 5.69
CA VAL A 163 -10.01 -8.95 6.36
C VAL A 163 -10.51 -7.55 6.69
N LEU A 164 -11.31 -6.98 5.80
CA LEU A 164 -12.04 -5.73 6.05
C LEU A 164 -13.18 -5.96 7.03
N PHE A 165 -13.35 -5.10 8.03
CA PHE A 165 -14.47 -5.19 8.99
C PHE A 165 -14.79 -3.84 9.62
N ASN A 166 -16.04 -3.67 10.03
CA ASN A 166 -16.53 -2.49 10.73
C ASN A 166 -16.23 -2.63 12.24
N ASP A 167 -15.13 -2.04 12.67
CA ASP A 167 -14.63 -2.06 14.04
C ASP A 167 -15.49 -1.29 15.06
N GLU A 168 -16.53 -0.56 14.61
CA GLU A 168 -17.51 0.06 15.50
C GLU A 168 -18.67 -0.89 15.87
N THR A 169 -18.88 -1.95 15.07
CA THR A 169 -20.06 -2.84 15.22
C THR A 169 -19.73 -4.32 15.27
N GLU A 170 -18.58 -4.73 14.73
CA GLU A 170 -18.12 -6.12 14.70
C GLU A 170 -17.02 -6.34 15.74
N LYS A 171 -17.10 -7.45 16.47
CA LYS A 171 -16.01 -7.90 17.35
C LYS A 171 -14.88 -8.54 16.53
N VAL A 172 -13.64 -8.20 16.85
CA VAL A 172 -12.44 -8.69 16.15
C VAL A 172 -12.35 -10.22 16.20
N SER A 173 -12.64 -10.82 17.36
CA SER A 173 -12.65 -12.29 17.53
C SER A 173 -13.64 -12.98 16.58
N ALA A 174 -14.86 -12.47 16.47
CA ALA A 174 -15.90 -13.04 15.61
C ALA A 174 -15.50 -12.96 14.11
N VAL A 175 -14.93 -11.82 13.71
CA VAL A 175 -14.42 -11.60 12.34
C VAL A 175 -13.28 -12.58 12.02
N LEU A 176 -12.32 -12.74 12.94
CA LEU A 176 -11.21 -13.69 12.78
C LEU A 176 -11.68 -15.13 12.71
N VAL A 177 -12.53 -15.58 13.63
CA VAL A 177 -13.07 -16.95 13.66
C VAL A 177 -13.75 -17.30 12.35
N LYS A 178 -14.57 -16.38 11.82
CA LYS A 178 -15.20 -16.57 10.52
C LYS A 178 -14.14 -16.75 9.42
N ALA A 179 -13.15 -15.87 9.37
CA ALA A 179 -12.10 -15.93 8.35
C ALA A 179 -11.27 -17.23 8.44
N ILE A 180 -10.96 -17.69 9.66
CA ILE A 180 -10.21 -18.92 9.95
C ILE A 180 -11.02 -20.16 9.55
N LYS A 181 -12.30 -20.23 9.93
CA LYS A 181 -13.17 -21.37 9.57
C LYS A 181 -13.32 -21.52 8.06
N GLU A 182 -13.44 -20.40 7.34
CA GLU A 182 -13.45 -20.39 5.86
C GLU A 182 -12.13 -20.95 5.29
N ASP A 183 -10.98 -20.54 5.83
CA ASP A 183 -9.67 -20.99 5.33
C ASP A 183 -9.36 -22.46 5.65
N LEU A 184 -9.77 -22.91 6.84
CA LEU A 184 -9.62 -24.31 7.27
C LEU A 184 -10.72 -25.23 6.70
N GLN A 185 -11.65 -24.69 5.91
CA GLN A 185 -12.79 -25.42 5.34
C GLN A 185 -13.65 -26.12 6.41
N LEU A 186 -13.74 -25.54 7.61
CA LEU A 186 -14.46 -26.12 8.77
C LEU A 186 -15.96 -25.77 8.78
N THR A 187 -16.45 -25.06 7.76
CA THR A 187 -17.87 -24.79 7.56
C THR A 187 -18.57 -26.01 6.94
N GLU A 188 -19.49 -26.63 7.67
CA GLU A 188 -20.36 -27.70 7.12
C GLU A 188 -21.17 -27.19 5.93
N ASN A 189 -21.09 -27.87 4.78
CA ASN A 189 -22.00 -27.81 3.63
C ASN A 189 -22.74 -26.47 3.41
N VAL A 190 -22.00 -25.39 3.21
CA VAL A 190 -22.53 -24.29 2.40
C VAL A 190 -22.28 -24.73 0.96
N THR A 191 -23.30 -25.34 0.33
CA THR A 191 -23.39 -25.35 -1.15
C THR A 191 -22.90 -23.99 -1.63
N PRO A 192 -21.93 -23.91 -2.57
CA PRO A 192 -21.42 -22.63 -3.04
C PRO A 192 -22.65 -21.80 -3.40
N LYS A 193 -22.95 -20.78 -2.59
CA LYS A 193 -24.12 -19.95 -2.85
C LYS A 193 -23.79 -19.28 -4.17
N GLU A 194 -24.41 -19.75 -5.25
CA GLU A 194 -24.58 -19.04 -6.53
C GLU A 194 -25.52 -17.83 -6.31
N GLY A 195 -25.26 -17.07 -5.26
CA GLY A 195 -25.85 -15.78 -4.98
C GLY A 195 -24.74 -14.73 -5.06
N PRO A 196 -25.08 -13.46 -5.37
CA PRO A 196 -24.10 -12.41 -5.46
C PRO A 196 -23.31 -12.33 -4.15
N ILE A 197 -21.99 -12.35 -4.25
CA ILE A 197 -21.08 -12.12 -3.13
C ILE A 197 -21.49 -10.78 -2.52
N LYS A 198 -21.98 -10.77 -1.27
CA LYS A 198 -22.27 -9.52 -0.56
C LYS A 198 -20.94 -8.80 -0.34
N HIS A 199 -20.71 -7.71 -1.07
CA HIS A 199 -19.46 -6.98 -1.01
C HIS A 199 -19.41 -6.15 0.27
N LYS A 200 -18.46 -6.43 1.18
CA LYS A 200 -18.16 -5.59 2.36
C LYS A 200 -17.81 -4.13 2.04
N LEU A 201 -17.64 -3.81 0.76
CA LEU A 201 -17.39 -2.45 0.30
C LEU A 201 -18.61 -1.54 0.24
N GLU A 202 -19.81 -2.09 0.19
CA GLU A 202 -21.04 -1.29 0.26
C GLU A 202 -21.07 -0.44 1.55
N ASP A 203 -20.49 -0.97 2.63
CA ASP A 203 -20.33 -0.28 3.92
C ASP A 203 -19.25 0.83 3.90
N LEU A 204 -18.32 0.79 2.94
CA LEU A 204 -17.28 1.80 2.71
C LEU A 204 -17.71 2.87 1.68
N GLU A 205 -18.86 2.73 1.02
CA GLU A 205 -19.30 3.72 0.04
C GLU A 205 -19.71 5.04 0.74
N PRO A 206 -19.35 6.20 0.18
CA PRO A 206 -19.73 7.48 0.75
C PRO A 206 -21.25 7.70 0.60
N THR A 207 -21.97 7.66 1.72
CA THR A 207 -23.39 8.03 1.92
C THR A 207 -24.45 7.28 1.09
N PRO A 208 -25.62 6.94 1.68
CA PRO A 208 -26.80 6.42 0.97
C PRO A 208 -27.37 7.34 -0.15
N GLU A 209 -26.84 8.55 -0.29
CA GLU A 209 -27.30 9.61 -1.19
C GLU A 209 -26.78 9.43 -2.63
N LEU A 210 -25.79 8.56 -2.87
CA LEU A 210 -25.38 8.16 -4.22
C LEU A 210 -26.25 7.00 -4.72
N GLN A 211 -27.49 7.29 -5.10
CA GLN A 211 -28.33 6.33 -5.83
C GLN A 211 -27.85 6.25 -7.29
N TYR A 212 -26.91 5.35 -7.55
CA TYR A 212 -26.52 5.03 -8.92
C TYR A 212 -27.69 4.38 -9.66
N GLN A 213 -28.15 5.03 -10.73
CA GLN A 213 -29.19 4.49 -11.61
C GLN A 213 -28.61 3.39 -12.52
N TYR A 214 -27.32 3.50 -12.83
CA TYR A 214 -26.61 2.60 -13.72
C TYR A 214 -25.35 2.05 -13.03
N GLN A 215 -25.00 0.81 -13.34
CA GLN A 215 -23.75 0.19 -12.91
C GLN A 215 -22.57 0.69 -13.75
N VAL A 216 -22.74 0.81 -15.07
CA VAL A 216 -21.64 1.09 -16.00
C VAL A 216 -22.04 2.11 -17.06
N TYR A 217 -21.09 2.97 -17.43
CA TYR A 217 -21.07 3.71 -18.70
C TYR A 217 -19.74 3.50 -19.40
N ILE A 218 -19.73 3.44 -20.74
CA ILE A 218 -18.52 3.29 -21.55
C ILE A 218 -18.36 4.52 -22.46
N ALA A 219 -17.37 5.36 -22.16
CA ALA A 219 -16.90 6.44 -23.01
C ALA A 219 -15.92 5.88 -24.05
N HIS A 220 -16.18 6.15 -25.34
CA HIS A 220 -15.37 5.68 -26.46
C HIS A 220 -15.45 6.67 -27.63
N SER A 221 -14.53 6.57 -28.60
CA SER A 221 -14.61 7.40 -29.80
C SER A 221 -15.69 6.92 -30.76
N GLU A 222 -16.09 7.79 -31.69
CA GLU A 222 -17.07 7.45 -32.72
C GLU A 222 -16.51 6.53 -33.82
N ASP A 223 -15.22 6.19 -33.75
CA ASP A 223 -14.57 5.27 -34.65
C ASP A 223 -15.22 3.88 -34.60
N ARG A 224 -15.20 3.19 -35.74
CA ARG A 224 -15.84 1.88 -35.89
C ARG A 224 -15.22 0.83 -34.95
N GLU A 225 -13.92 0.86 -34.75
CA GLU A 225 -13.22 -0.11 -33.89
C GLU A 225 -13.58 0.10 -32.42
N ASP A 226 -13.57 1.35 -31.96
CA ASP A 226 -13.92 1.72 -30.58
C ASP A 226 -15.38 1.41 -30.26
N LYS A 227 -16.30 1.64 -31.22
CA LYS A 227 -17.70 1.24 -31.10
C LYS A 227 -17.88 -0.27 -30.95
N GLN A 228 -17.15 -1.03 -31.76
CA GLN A 228 -17.21 -2.49 -31.70
C GLN A 228 -16.65 -3.01 -30.39
N CYS A 229 -15.55 -2.44 -29.90
CA CYS A 229 -14.96 -2.75 -28.60
C CYS A 229 -15.93 -2.43 -27.46
N ALA A 230 -16.54 -1.24 -27.45
CA ALA A 230 -17.53 -0.87 -26.43
C ALA A 230 -18.73 -1.83 -26.44
N LYS A 231 -19.24 -2.20 -27.62
CA LYS A 231 -20.33 -3.18 -27.77
C LYS A 231 -19.94 -4.54 -27.20
N GLU A 232 -18.73 -5.02 -27.50
CA GLU A 232 -18.24 -6.29 -26.97
C GLU A 232 -18.12 -6.28 -25.44
N ILE A 233 -17.64 -5.19 -24.85
CA ILE A 233 -17.59 -5.04 -23.38
C ILE A 233 -19.02 -5.08 -22.79
N ILE A 234 -19.97 -4.35 -23.39
CA ILE A 234 -21.37 -4.34 -22.95
C ILE A 234 -21.95 -5.76 -22.98
N GLU A 235 -21.82 -6.45 -24.11
CA GLU A 235 -22.34 -7.81 -24.27
C GLU A 235 -21.71 -8.78 -23.26
N TYR A 236 -20.39 -8.68 -23.02
CA TYR A 236 -19.70 -9.54 -22.06
C TYR A 236 -20.17 -9.32 -20.62
N LEU A 237 -20.41 -8.07 -20.24
CA LEU A 237 -20.90 -7.66 -18.91
C LEU A 237 -22.37 -8.05 -18.72
N GLU A 238 -23.23 -7.80 -19.71
CA GLU A 238 -24.64 -8.18 -19.69
C GLU A 238 -24.80 -9.71 -19.56
N LEU A 239 -23.98 -10.49 -20.28
CA LEU A 239 -23.98 -11.96 -20.19
C LEU A 239 -23.60 -12.50 -18.80
N ARG A 240 -23.02 -11.68 -17.92
CA ARG A 240 -22.56 -12.07 -16.57
C ARG A 240 -23.30 -11.35 -15.45
N GLY A 241 -24.48 -10.80 -15.74
CA GLY A 241 -25.37 -10.26 -14.71
C GLY A 241 -25.27 -8.74 -14.48
N ILE A 242 -24.43 -8.03 -15.23
CA ILE A 242 -24.32 -6.57 -15.15
C ILE A 242 -25.28 -5.94 -16.16
N HIS A 243 -26.53 -5.73 -15.76
CA HIS A 243 -27.60 -5.34 -16.69
C HIS A 243 -27.93 -3.83 -16.74
N SER A 244 -27.56 -3.05 -15.71
CA SER A 244 -27.85 -1.61 -15.69
C SER A 244 -26.73 -0.80 -16.35
N ILE A 245 -26.65 -0.80 -17.69
CA ILE A 245 -25.62 -0.09 -18.45
C ILE A 245 -26.23 1.11 -19.17
N LEU A 246 -25.69 2.30 -18.92
CA LEU A 246 -26.10 3.52 -19.63
C LEU A 246 -25.56 3.47 -21.07
N LYS A 247 -26.48 3.44 -22.04
CA LYS A 247 -26.15 3.40 -23.47
C LYS A 247 -26.00 4.81 -24.05
N ASN A 248 -25.08 4.97 -25.00
CA ASN A 248 -24.97 6.21 -25.78
C ASN A 248 -26.23 6.39 -26.66
N PRO A 249 -26.69 7.64 -26.87
CA PRO A 249 -27.86 7.91 -27.70
C PRO A 249 -27.64 7.50 -29.16
N GLU A 250 -28.68 6.95 -29.80
CA GLU A 250 -28.61 6.34 -31.14
C GLU A 250 -28.25 7.33 -32.27
N ASN A 251 -28.43 8.64 -32.07
CA ASN A 251 -28.11 9.66 -33.08
C ASN A 251 -27.31 10.84 -32.49
N PRO A 252 -25.97 10.75 -32.45
CA PRO A 252 -25.13 11.62 -31.62
C PRO A 252 -24.75 12.97 -32.25
N LYS A 253 -25.39 13.42 -33.34
CA LYS A 253 -24.90 14.58 -34.11
C LYS A 253 -24.94 15.89 -33.33
N ASP A 254 -25.74 15.95 -32.26
CA ASP A 254 -25.83 17.11 -31.37
C ASP A 254 -24.73 17.09 -30.29
N PRO A 255 -23.79 18.06 -30.29
CA PRO A 255 -22.76 18.22 -29.27
C PRO A 255 -23.29 18.39 -27.84
N GLU A 256 -24.46 19.01 -27.65
CA GLU A 256 -25.05 19.23 -26.34
C GLU A 256 -25.57 17.92 -25.74
N VAL A 257 -26.23 17.10 -26.57
CA VAL A 257 -26.72 15.77 -26.16
C VAL A 257 -25.56 14.87 -25.70
N LYS A 258 -24.41 14.91 -26.39
CA LYS A 258 -23.20 14.18 -25.98
C LYS A 258 -22.67 14.64 -24.63
N SER A 259 -22.59 15.95 -24.44
CA SER A 259 -22.04 16.53 -23.21
C SER A 259 -22.96 16.25 -22.02
N ASN A 260 -24.28 16.35 -22.22
CA ASN A 260 -25.29 16.00 -21.23
C ASN A 260 -25.27 14.50 -20.88
N THR A 261 -25.03 13.63 -21.85
CA THR A 261 -24.90 12.18 -21.60
C THR A 261 -23.68 11.88 -20.73
N LEU A 262 -22.54 12.52 -20.99
CA LEU A 262 -21.33 12.36 -20.17
C LEU A 262 -21.54 12.87 -18.74
N ILE A 263 -22.18 14.04 -18.58
CA ILE A 263 -22.50 14.57 -17.25
C ILE A 263 -23.45 13.61 -16.51
N LYS A 264 -24.50 13.11 -17.19
CA LYS A 264 -25.43 12.13 -16.62
C LYS A 264 -24.71 10.84 -16.23
N ALA A 265 -23.78 10.36 -17.05
CA ALA A 265 -22.98 9.18 -16.77
C ALA A 265 -22.14 9.37 -15.50
N VAL A 266 -21.45 10.50 -15.38
CA VAL A 266 -20.64 10.82 -14.20
C VAL A 266 -21.48 10.94 -12.93
N GLN A 267 -22.72 11.40 -13.04
CA GLN A 267 -23.62 11.59 -11.89
C GLN A 267 -24.34 10.30 -11.46
N ASN A 268 -24.71 9.46 -12.42
CA ASN A 268 -25.67 8.37 -12.18
C ASN A 268 -25.09 6.96 -12.40
N CYS A 269 -23.84 6.84 -12.87
CA CYS A 269 -23.19 5.54 -13.04
C CYS A 269 -22.20 5.24 -11.91
N LYS A 270 -22.22 3.99 -11.41
CA LYS A 270 -21.24 3.50 -10.44
C LYS A 270 -19.83 3.47 -11.03
N TRP A 271 -19.70 2.96 -12.25
CA TRP A 271 -18.44 2.86 -12.99
C TRP A 271 -18.50 3.61 -14.33
N PHE A 272 -17.46 4.37 -14.61
CA PHE A 272 -17.21 5.07 -15.85
C PHE A 272 -15.99 4.46 -16.53
N ILE A 273 -16.20 3.63 -17.55
CA ILE A 273 -15.13 3.02 -18.35
C ILE A 273 -14.75 4.00 -19.46
N PHE A 274 -13.48 4.37 -19.56
CA PHE A 274 -12.99 5.20 -20.65
C PHE A 274 -12.06 4.41 -21.56
N LEU A 275 -12.52 4.10 -22.77
CA LEU A 275 -11.69 3.47 -23.79
C LEU A 275 -10.67 4.50 -24.30
N MET A 276 -9.40 4.21 -24.02
CA MET A 276 -8.24 5.00 -24.40
C MET A 276 -7.45 4.21 -25.44
N THR A 277 -8.01 4.11 -26.64
CA THR A 277 -7.34 3.54 -27.81
C THR A 277 -6.64 4.64 -28.60
N GLN A 278 -5.88 4.27 -29.63
CA GLN A 278 -5.25 5.26 -30.52
C GLN A 278 -6.28 6.22 -31.16
N ASN A 279 -7.50 5.75 -31.41
CA ASN A 279 -8.56 6.56 -32.01
C ASN A 279 -9.16 7.53 -30.99
N SER A 280 -9.42 7.06 -29.77
CA SER A 280 -9.94 7.89 -28.69
C SER A 280 -8.95 8.95 -28.22
N VAL A 281 -7.65 8.68 -28.36
CA VAL A 281 -6.59 9.65 -28.03
C VAL A 281 -6.44 10.73 -29.11
N LYS A 282 -6.65 10.39 -30.37
CA LYS A 282 -6.68 11.36 -31.47
C LYS A 282 -7.93 12.25 -31.43
N ASP A 283 -9.03 11.77 -30.88
CA ASP A 283 -10.26 12.54 -30.68
C ASP A 283 -10.12 13.53 -29.51
N LYS A 284 -9.49 14.68 -29.80
CA LYS A 284 -9.31 15.78 -28.82
C LYS A 284 -10.63 16.27 -28.21
N MET A 285 -11.73 16.21 -28.96
CA MET A 285 -13.03 16.68 -28.47
C MET A 285 -13.64 15.68 -27.49
N LEU A 286 -13.50 14.38 -27.72
CA LEU A 286 -13.87 13.36 -26.74
C LEU A 286 -13.05 13.55 -25.47
N GLN A 287 -11.72 13.67 -25.58
CA GLN A 287 -10.85 13.85 -24.42
C GLN A 287 -11.26 15.08 -23.60
N LEU A 288 -11.43 16.23 -24.24
CA LEU A 288 -11.83 17.46 -23.55
C LEU A 288 -13.17 17.29 -22.82
N ARG A 289 -14.17 16.68 -23.47
CA ARG A 289 -15.50 16.47 -22.87
C ARG A 289 -15.47 15.47 -21.72
N VAL A 290 -14.74 14.36 -21.87
CA VAL A 290 -14.57 13.36 -20.81
C VAL A 290 -13.86 13.99 -19.63
N LEU A 291 -12.74 14.69 -19.84
CA LEU A 291 -12.01 15.35 -18.76
C LEU A 291 -12.83 16.45 -18.08
N ALA A 292 -13.59 17.25 -18.83
CA ALA A 292 -14.48 18.26 -18.28
C ALA A 292 -15.62 17.64 -17.44
N ALA A 293 -16.26 16.57 -17.93
CA ALA A 293 -17.30 15.87 -17.19
C ALA A 293 -16.74 15.18 -15.94
N LEU A 294 -15.58 14.55 -16.07
CA LEU A 294 -14.89 13.90 -14.96
C LEU A 294 -14.36 14.89 -13.94
N HIS A 295 -14.01 16.12 -14.32
CA HIS A 295 -13.49 17.12 -13.38
C HIS A 295 -14.42 17.31 -12.17
N ASP A 296 -15.72 17.54 -12.42
CA ASP A 296 -16.72 17.68 -11.35
C ASP A 296 -16.95 16.37 -10.60
N GLY A 297 -17.01 15.24 -11.33
CA GLY A 297 -17.19 13.91 -10.74
C GLY A 297 -16.03 13.46 -9.84
N ILE A 298 -14.80 13.79 -10.22
CA ILE A 298 -13.56 13.51 -9.49
C ILE A 298 -13.48 14.45 -8.27
N LEU A 299 -13.71 15.75 -8.47
CA LEU A 299 -13.69 16.73 -7.37
C LEU A 299 -14.76 16.43 -6.32
N LYS A 300 -15.97 16.07 -6.75
CA LYS A 300 -17.09 15.66 -5.87
C LYS A 300 -17.04 14.19 -5.47
N ARG A 301 -16.07 13.41 -5.96
CA ARG A 301 -15.81 12.00 -5.64
C ARG A 301 -17.00 11.07 -5.88
N ARG A 302 -17.79 11.36 -6.90
CA ARG A 302 -19.03 10.63 -7.23
C ARG A 302 -18.85 9.54 -8.27
N VAL A 303 -17.76 9.57 -9.03
CA VAL A 303 -17.53 8.66 -10.16
C VAL A 303 -16.29 7.80 -9.95
N ARG A 304 -16.42 6.50 -10.20
CA ARG A 304 -15.27 5.58 -10.30
C ARG A 304 -14.90 5.43 -11.76
N VAL A 305 -13.67 5.76 -12.10
CA VAL A 305 -13.20 5.69 -13.49
C VAL A 305 -12.40 4.41 -13.69
N ILE A 306 -12.53 3.78 -14.85
CA ILE A 306 -11.67 2.68 -15.30
C ILE A 306 -11.16 3.02 -16.70
N PRO A 307 -9.93 3.55 -16.83
CA PRO A 307 -9.32 3.71 -18.15
C PRO A 307 -9.01 2.33 -18.73
N VAL A 308 -9.27 2.13 -20.03
CA VAL A 308 -8.92 0.92 -20.78
C VAL A 308 -7.93 1.31 -21.86
N VAL A 309 -6.65 0.96 -21.68
CA VAL A 309 -5.53 1.58 -22.43
C VAL A 309 -4.91 0.61 -23.42
N ASP A 310 -4.85 0.98 -24.71
CA ASP A 310 -4.12 0.21 -25.72
C ASP A 310 -2.62 0.53 -25.69
N ARG A 311 -1.84 -0.36 -25.07
CA ARG A 311 -0.40 -0.13 -24.83
C ARG A 311 0.48 -0.32 -26.05
N ARG A 312 -0.06 -0.82 -27.17
CA ARG A 312 0.74 -1.05 -28.40
C ARG A 312 1.26 0.26 -29.03
N ASN A 313 0.78 1.41 -28.57
CA ASN A 313 0.96 2.70 -29.23
C ASN A 313 1.50 3.83 -28.32
N ASP A 314 2.12 3.51 -27.17
CA ASP A 314 2.65 4.51 -26.20
C ASP A 314 1.68 5.68 -25.95
N ILE A 315 0.44 5.33 -25.60
CA ILE A 315 -0.64 6.29 -25.41
C ILE A 315 -0.38 7.16 -24.18
N TYR A 316 -0.39 8.48 -24.35
CA TYR A 316 -0.37 9.44 -23.24
C TYR A 316 -1.67 9.36 -22.44
N ILE A 317 -1.54 9.12 -21.13
CA ILE A 317 -2.65 9.15 -20.17
C ILE A 317 -2.70 10.55 -19.54
N PRO A 318 -3.83 11.29 -19.65
CA PRO A 318 -3.98 12.59 -19.03
C PRO A 318 -3.71 12.55 -17.52
N ASP A 319 -3.05 13.58 -16.99
CA ASP A 319 -2.66 13.67 -15.56
C ASP A 319 -3.85 13.46 -14.60
N ALA A 320 -5.04 13.91 -15.00
CA ALA A 320 -6.28 13.72 -14.25
C ALA A 320 -6.73 12.26 -14.11
N LEU A 321 -6.13 11.32 -14.85
CA LEU A 321 -6.41 9.88 -14.82
C LEU A 321 -5.18 9.04 -14.39
N GLN A 322 -4.01 9.66 -14.23
CA GLN A 322 -2.77 8.99 -13.82
C GLN A 322 -2.77 8.51 -12.36
N TRP A 323 -3.85 8.70 -11.60
CA TRP A 323 -3.99 8.13 -10.25
C TRP A 323 -4.99 6.96 -10.21
N VAL A 324 -5.61 6.64 -11.36
CA VAL A 324 -6.62 5.60 -11.50
C VAL A 324 -5.99 4.34 -12.09
N THR A 325 -6.22 3.20 -11.44
CA THR A 325 -5.86 1.90 -12.00
C THR A 325 -6.53 1.67 -13.35
N TYR A 326 -5.76 1.37 -14.39
CA TYR A 326 -6.29 1.12 -15.73
C TYR A 326 -6.20 -0.37 -16.12
N VAL A 327 -7.02 -0.76 -17.09
CA VAL A 327 -7.06 -2.10 -17.68
C VAL A 327 -6.35 -2.08 -19.04
N PRO A 328 -5.33 -2.90 -19.29
CA PRO A 328 -4.69 -2.98 -20.59
C PRO A 328 -5.67 -3.55 -21.61
N TYR A 329 -5.85 -2.86 -22.73
CA TYR A 329 -6.59 -3.37 -23.86
C TYR A 329 -5.75 -4.42 -24.58
N ASN A 330 -6.32 -5.60 -24.77
CA ASN A 330 -5.71 -6.67 -25.54
C ASN A 330 -6.78 -7.31 -26.43
N GLY A 331 -6.80 -6.92 -27.71
CA GLY A 331 -7.77 -7.40 -28.69
C GLY A 331 -7.60 -8.86 -29.10
N GLN A 332 -6.43 -9.47 -28.87
CA GLN A 332 -6.17 -10.87 -29.22
C GLN A 332 -6.67 -11.82 -28.13
N THR A 333 -6.23 -11.59 -26.89
CA THR A 333 -6.58 -12.48 -25.76
C THR A 333 -7.93 -12.14 -25.14
N LYS A 334 -8.45 -10.94 -25.43
CA LYS A 334 -9.67 -10.37 -24.82
C LYS A 334 -9.64 -10.39 -23.29
N SER A 335 -8.44 -10.43 -22.71
CA SER A 335 -8.25 -10.61 -21.27
C SER A 335 -8.78 -9.41 -20.46
N HIS A 336 -8.93 -8.25 -21.12
CA HIS A 336 -9.54 -7.03 -20.60
C HIS A 336 -11.01 -7.22 -20.22
N LEU A 337 -11.77 -8.06 -20.93
CA LEU A 337 -13.19 -8.31 -20.65
C LEU A 337 -13.38 -8.94 -19.26
N LYS A 338 -12.60 -9.98 -18.95
CA LYS A 338 -12.61 -10.62 -17.63
C LYS A 338 -12.17 -9.64 -16.54
N SER A 339 -11.11 -8.86 -16.78
CA SER A 339 -10.64 -7.85 -15.83
C SER A 339 -11.70 -6.79 -15.54
N LEU A 340 -12.41 -6.29 -16.56
CA LEU A 340 -13.49 -5.32 -16.40
C LEU A 340 -14.69 -5.90 -15.63
N HIS A 341 -15.08 -7.14 -15.94
CA HIS A 341 -16.13 -7.83 -15.19
C HIS A 341 -15.77 -7.95 -13.71
N ASN A 342 -14.57 -8.40 -13.38
CA ASN A 342 -14.14 -8.54 -11.99
C ASN A 342 -14.18 -7.20 -11.25
N ILE A 343 -13.68 -6.12 -11.88
CA ILE A 343 -13.71 -4.77 -11.28
C ILE A 343 -15.13 -4.29 -11.04
N VAL A 344 -15.97 -4.35 -12.08
CA VAL A 344 -17.35 -3.85 -12.01
C VAL A 344 -18.16 -4.63 -10.99
N SER A 345 -17.92 -5.94 -10.92
CA SER A 345 -18.53 -6.87 -9.98
C SER A 345 -17.89 -6.84 -8.59
N GLY A 346 -16.90 -5.98 -8.32
CA GLY A 346 -16.29 -5.87 -7.00
C GLY A 346 -15.49 -7.09 -6.53
N GLU A 347 -15.10 -7.98 -7.45
CA GLU A 347 -14.16 -9.08 -7.21
C GLU A 347 -12.72 -8.57 -7.15
N ASP A 348 -11.80 -9.40 -6.62
CA ASP A 348 -10.38 -9.07 -6.57
C ASP A 348 -9.83 -8.70 -7.95
N PHE A 349 -9.06 -7.62 -7.98
CA PHE A 349 -8.41 -7.12 -9.18
C PHE A 349 -7.13 -7.95 -9.43
N PRO A 350 -7.05 -8.79 -10.48
CA PRO A 350 -5.81 -9.48 -10.78
C PRO A 350 -4.82 -8.49 -11.38
N LEU A 351 -3.75 -8.14 -10.65
CA LEU A 351 -2.61 -7.41 -11.23
C LEU A 351 -1.99 -8.30 -12.31
N LYS A 352 -2.21 -7.99 -13.58
CA LYS A 352 -1.46 -8.60 -14.68
C LYS A 352 -0.19 -7.78 -14.92
N THR A 353 0.88 -8.39 -15.40
CA THR A 353 2.13 -7.69 -15.77
C THR A 353 1.91 -6.55 -16.77
N GLU A 354 0.81 -6.61 -17.54
CA GLU A 354 0.40 -5.57 -18.49
C GLU A 354 -0.34 -4.38 -17.82
N MET A 355 -0.80 -4.54 -16.58
CA MET A 355 -1.40 -3.48 -15.75
C MET A 355 -0.27 -2.74 -15.01
N LEU A 356 0.10 -1.54 -15.48
CA LEU A 356 0.74 -0.59 -14.58
C LEU A 356 -0.37 0.07 -13.77
N LEU A 357 -0.34 -0.07 -12.45
CA LEU A 357 -0.95 0.96 -11.63
C LEU A 357 -0.18 2.24 -11.97
N PRO A 358 -0.78 3.34 -12.40
CA PRO A 358 0.03 4.53 -12.64
C PRO A 358 0.63 4.97 -11.29
N ALA A 359 1.87 5.48 -11.28
CA ALA A 359 2.57 5.85 -10.04
C ALA A 359 1.71 6.77 -9.16
N GLY A 360 0.82 7.56 -9.78
CA GLY A 360 -0.11 8.43 -9.09
C GLY A 360 0.67 9.36 -8.18
N ASP A 361 0.33 9.32 -6.90
CA ASP A 361 0.98 10.12 -5.87
C ASP A 361 1.66 9.19 -4.84
N VAL A 362 2.40 8.20 -5.36
CA VAL A 362 3.07 7.17 -4.55
C VAL A 362 4.01 7.82 -3.53
N ALA A 363 4.76 8.85 -3.94
CA ALA A 363 5.62 9.63 -3.06
C ALA A 363 4.88 10.16 -1.83
N ASN A 364 3.65 10.66 -1.98
CA ASN A 364 2.88 11.15 -0.84
C ASN A 364 2.44 10.04 0.11
N GLY A 365 1.97 8.91 -0.41
CA GLY A 365 1.64 7.74 0.42
C GLY A 365 2.86 7.23 1.20
N LEU A 366 4.01 7.14 0.52
CA LEU A 366 5.28 6.76 1.12
C LEU A 366 5.75 7.75 2.19
N ALA A 367 5.64 9.05 1.93
CA ALA A 367 6.06 10.10 2.86
C ALA A 367 5.21 10.11 4.13
N TRP A 368 3.87 10.08 4.00
CA TRP A 368 2.97 10.02 5.14
C TRP A 368 3.18 8.76 5.96
N GLY A 369 3.29 7.59 5.30
CA GLY A 369 3.59 6.33 5.97
C GLY A 369 4.91 6.39 6.73
N TYR A 370 5.97 6.92 6.12
CA TYR A 370 7.29 7.02 6.74
C TYR A 370 7.32 8.00 7.92
N VAL A 371 6.69 9.16 7.78
CA VAL A 371 6.61 10.15 8.87
C VAL A 371 5.81 9.59 10.04
N VAL A 372 4.59 9.13 9.79
CA VAL A 372 3.65 8.71 10.85
C VAL A 372 4.13 7.43 11.54
N ASN A 373 4.57 6.43 10.77
CA ASN A 373 4.87 5.11 11.34
C ASN A 373 6.34 4.93 11.73
N TYR A 374 7.25 5.79 11.26
CA TYR A 374 8.67 5.63 11.57
C TYR A 374 9.26 6.87 12.24
N LEU A 375 9.31 8.01 11.56
CA LEU A 375 10.01 9.19 12.07
C LEU A 375 9.37 9.79 13.34
N ARG A 376 8.04 9.77 13.46
CA ARG A 376 7.34 10.35 14.61
C ARG A 376 7.32 9.44 15.83
N VAL A 377 7.26 8.12 15.62
CA VAL A 377 7.03 7.15 16.72
C VAL A 377 8.33 6.48 17.15
N ILE A 378 9.18 6.09 16.21
CA ILE A 378 10.34 5.25 16.49
C ILE A 378 11.57 6.10 16.78
N LEU A 379 11.79 7.14 15.98
CA LEU A 379 13.06 7.85 15.98
C LEU A 379 13.43 8.51 17.32
N PRO A 380 12.53 9.25 18.01
CA PRO A 380 12.90 9.91 19.26
C PRO A 380 13.38 8.92 20.33
N ASP A 381 12.72 7.77 20.44
CA ASP A 381 13.05 6.77 21.44
C ASP A 381 14.27 5.93 21.05
N ALA A 382 14.46 5.66 19.76
CA ALA A 382 15.63 4.92 19.26
C ALA A 382 16.95 5.69 19.51
N LEU A 383 16.88 7.02 19.57
CA LEU A 383 18.03 7.89 19.83
C LEU A 383 18.21 8.24 21.32
N LYS A 384 17.20 8.03 22.17
CA LYS A 384 17.17 8.51 23.56
C LYS A 384 18.24 7.91 24.48
N ASN A 385 18.98 6.88 24.04
CA ASN A 385 20.00 6.21 24.86
C ASN A 385 21.23 5.77 24.04
N ILE A 386 21.67 6.57 23.07
CA ILE A 386 22.81 6.18 22.22
C ILE A 386 24.08 5.94 23.04
N GLU A 387 24.26 6.66 24.16
CA GLU A 387 25.40 6.49 25.06
C GLU A 387 25.56 5.03 25.54
N GLN A 388 24.46 4.31 25.71
CA GLN A 388 24.50 2.91 26.15
C GLN A 388 25.22 2.03 25.14
N SER A 389 25.06 2.30 23.84
CA SER A 389 25.76 1.58 22.77
C SER A 389 27.27 1.78 22.84
N PHE A 390 27.73 2.99 23.19
CA PHE A 390 29.16 3.29 23.38
C PHE A 390 29.70 2.71 24.68
N LYS A 391 28.96 2.81 25.79
CA LYS A 391 29.29 2.20 27.09
C LYS A 391 29.48 0.68 26.96
N ASN A 392 28.59 0.00 26.24
CA ASN A 392 28.67 -1.44 25.98
C ASN A 392 29.93 -1.85 25.19
N LYS A 393 30.55 -0.90 24.47
CA LYS A 393 31.79 -1.09 23.71
C LYS A 393 33.02 -0.52 24.42
N ASN A 394 32.88 -0.07 25.67
CA ASN A 394 33.94 0.58 26.45
C ASN A 394 34.54 1.83 25.76
N ILE A 395 33.70 2.60 25.05
CA ILE A 395 34.10 3.88 24.43
C ILE A 395 33.53 5.03 25.26
N SER A 396 34.41 5.92 25.73
CA SER A 396 34.04 7.08 26.55
C SER A 396 34.28 8.43 25.88
N ASP A 397 35.17 8.49 24.88
CA ASP A 397 35.48 9.70 24.12
C ASP A 397 35.06 9.47 22.66
N TYR A 398 33.94 10.09 22.27
CA TYR A 398 33.37 9.96 20.94
C TYR A 398 32.61 11.22 20.55
N LYS A 399 32.55 11.48 19.24
CA LYS A 399 31.72 12.51 18.64
C LYS A 399 30.65 11.84 17.79
N CYS A 400 29.41 11.83 18.30
CA CYS A 400 28.27 11.27 17.59
C CYS A 400 27.05 12.16 17.81
N PRO A 401 26.52 12.83 16.76
CA PRO A 401 25.28 13.58 16.89
C PRO A 401 24.10 12.67 17.24
N GLU A 402 23.18 13.15 18.09
CA GLU A 402 21.89 12.51 18.38
C GLU A 402 20.87 12.74 17.23
N THR A 403 21.35 12.60 16.00
CA THR A 403 20.60 12.84 14.77
C THR A 403 20.82 11.67 13.82
N LEU A 404 19.73 11.14 13.28
CA LEU A 404 19.80 10.14 12.22
C LEU A 404 20.00 10.82 10.87
N PHE A 405 21.10 10.51 10.19
CA PHE A 405 21.31 10.88 8.80
C PHE A 405 20.51 9.93 7.88
N ILE A 406 19.48 10.48 7.25
CA ILE A 406 18.64 9.78 6.26
C ILE A 406 19.21 10.04 4.88
N ILE A 407 19.84 9.01 4.31
CA ILE A 407 20.63 9.11 3.09
C ILE A 407 19.76 8.82 1.87
N ILE A 408 19.82 9.71 0.88
CA ILE A 408 19.12 9.58 -0.41
C ILE A 408 20.15 9.78 -1.53
N PRO A 409 20.65 8.69 -2.16
CA PRO A 409 21.53 8.80 -3.31
C PRO A 409 20.74 9.24 -4.54
N LYS A 410 21.35 10.06 -5.40
CA LYS A 410 20.76 10.55 -6.65
C LYS A 410 20.36 9.41 -7.59
N SER A 411 21.15 8.33 -7.63
CA SER A 411 20.81 7.12 -8.40
C SER A 411 19.55 6.39 -7.92
N CYS A 412 19.06 6.71 -6.72
CA CYS A 412 18.05 5.96 -5.96
C CYS A 412 18.46 4.53 -5.57
N ASP A 413 19.73 4.14 -5.77
CA ASP A 413 20.23 2.86 -5.29
C ASP A 413 20.43 2.92 -3.76
N ALA A 414 19.43 2.45 -3.03
CA ALA A 414 19.40 2.39 -1.57
C ALA A 414 19.52 0.95 -1.04
N ARG A 415 20.17 0.05 -1.78
CA ARG A 415 20.38 -1.36 -1.39
C ARG A 415 21.58 -1.51 -0.45
N GLY A 416 21.54 -2.57 0.36
CA GLY A 416 22.61 -2.90 1.30
C GLY A 416 22.67 -1.96 2.51
N VAL A 417 23.84 -1.89 3.14
CA VAL A 417 24.17 -0.99 4.25
C VAL A 417 25.08 0.15 3.80
N VAL A 418 25.14 1.25 4.57
CA VAL A 418 25.90 2.46 4.19
C VAL A 418 27.38 2.15 3.92
N LYS A 419 27.98 1.24 4.68
CA LYS A 419 29.38 0.83 4.48
C LYS A 419 29.64 0.16 3.12
N ASP A 420 28.65 -0.43 2.47
CA ASP A 420 28.84 -1.19 1.24
C ASP A 420 29.19 -0.28 0.06
N LYS A 421 28.97 1.03 0.20
CA LYS A 421 29.18 2.04 -0.84
C LYS A 421 30.29 3.03 -0.51
N ASN A 422 30.98 2.87 0.62
CA ASN A 422 32.02 3.79 1.02
C ASN A 422 33.04 3.13 1.96
N ASP A 423 34.27 2.95 1.45
CA ASP A 423 35.36 2.29 2.18
C ASP A 423 35.86 3.09 3.40
N ARG A 424 35.55 4.39 3.49
CA ARG A 424 35.86 5.22 4.66
C ARG A 424 34.87 5.05 5.80
N ILE A 425 33.77 4.32 5.58
CA ILE A 425 32.71 4.10 6.56
C ILE A 425 32.69 2.63 6.97
N THR A 426 32.74 2.36 8.27
CA THR A 426 32.64 0.99 8.80
C THR A 426 31.50 0.85 9.81
N ASN A 427 30.92 -0.35 9.89
CA ASN A 427 29.91 -0.67 10.91
C ASN A 427 30.56 -0.62 12.30
N PHE A 428 29.92 0.07 13.24
CA PHE A 428 30.31 0.08 14.65
C PHE A 428 29.38 -0.80 15.50
N THR A 429 28.12 -0.41 15.64
CA THR A 429 27.10 -1.14 16.41
C THR A 429 25.70 -0.60 16.07
N THR A 430 24.67 -0.92 16.86
CA THR A 430 23.32 -0.35 16.73
C THR A 430 22.95 0.45 17.97
N THR A 431 21.96 1.31 17.86
CA THR A 431 21.25 1.83 19.04
C THR A 431 20.56 0.68 19.79
N PRO A 432 20.20 0.86 21.08
CA PRO A 432 19.43 -0.15 21.81
C PRO A 432 18.08 -0.44 21.13
N ASP A 433 17.64 -1.69 21.20
CA ASP A 433 16.34 -2.11 20.66
C ASP A 433 15.21 -1.40 21.43
N ILE A 434 14.28 -0.80 20.67
CA ILE A 434 13.02 -0.25 21.18
C ILE A 434 11.82 -0.99 20.60
N PHE A 435 10.70 -0.92 21.30
CA PHE A 435 9.48 -1.69 21.02
C PHE A 435 8.26 -0.77 20.91
N PRO A 436 8.24 0.18 19.94
CA PRO A 436 7.21 1.21 19.81
C PRO A 436 5.81 0.62 19.56
N PHE A 437 5.76 -0.60 19.05
CA PHE A 437 4.54 -1.30 18.63
C PHE A 437 4.32 -2.59 19.44
N GLY A 438 4.73 -2.58 20.72
CA GLY A 438 4.66 -3.77 21.58
C GLY A 438 5.90 -4.67 21.47
N GLY A 439 5.94 -5.70 22.32
CA GLY A 439 7.17 -6.47 22.62
C GLY A 439 7.68 -7.40 21.51
N SER A 440 7.00 -7.48 20.37
CA SER A 440 7.29 -8.49 19.35
C SER A 440 8.39 -8.06 18.39
N ARG A 441 8.40 -6.79 17.94
CA ARG A 441 9.28 -6.31 16.87
C ARG A 441 10.23 -5.23 17.36
N PRO A 442 11.55 -5.52 17.49
CA PRO A 442 12.53 -4.52 17.89
C PRO A 442 12.85 -3.56 16.75
N PHE A 443 13.14 -2.32 17.11
CA PHE A 443 13.66 -1.29 16.21
C PHE A 443 14.94 -0.70 16.77
N SER A 444 15.95 -0.59 15.91
CA SER A 444 17.23 0.03 16.19
C SER A 444 17.74 0.76 14.96
N CYS A 445 18.70 1.68 15.14
CA CYS A 445 19.40 2.36 14.06
C CYS A 445 20.87 1.93 14.03
N GLN A 446 21.43 1.77 12.83
CA GLN A 446 22.86 1.45 12.67
C GLN A 446 23.74 2.66 13.01
N ILE A 447 24.81 2.40 13.74
CA ILE A 447 25.87 3.34 14.08
C ILE A 447 27.12 2.96 13.30
N TYR A 448 27.70 3.95 12.64
CA TYR A 448 28.88 3.85 11.81
C TYR A 448 30.02 4.67 12.39
N LYS A 449 31.24 4.37 11.95
CA LYS A 449 32.45 5.13 12.27
C LYS A 449 33.30 5.38 11.03
N PHE A 450 34.06 6.47 11.05
CA PHE A 450 35.02 6.79 10.01
C PHE A 450 36.33 6.04 10.21
N THR A 451 36.96 5.58 9.14
CA THR A 451 38.23 4.83 9.22
C THR A 451 39.44 5.73 9.47
N ASP A 452 39.39 6.95 8.96
CA ASP A 452 40.41 8.00 9.09
C ASP A 452 40.21 8.91 10.32
N HIS A 453 38.99 8.97 10.86
CA HIS A 453 38.64 9.72 12.06
C HIS A 453 37.99 8.83 13.13
N PRO A 454 38.80 8.09 13.92
CA PRO A 454 38.31 7.02 14.80
C PRO A 454 37.47 7.51 16.00
N ASP A 455 37.50 8.80 16.31
CA ASP A 455 36.67 9.45 17.32
C ASP A 455 35.30 9.90 16.79
N LYS A 456 35.09 9.92 15.46
CA LYS A 456 33.85 10.35 14.82
C LYS A 456 32.94 9.18 14.48
N TYR A 457 31.68 9.30 14.87
CA TYR A 457 30.63 8.31 14.67
C TYR A 457 29.36 9.00 14.19
N PHE A 458 28.51 8.26 13.50
CA PHE A 458 27.20 8.76 13.10
C PHE A 458 26.16 7.66 13.03
N ILE A 459 24.91 8.07 13.15
CA ILE A 459 23.76 7.19 13.01
C ILE A 459 23.21 7.43 11.62
N GLY A 460 23.20 6.40 10.78
CA GLY A 460 22.92 6.57 9.35
C GLY A 460 22.04 5.46 8.82
N GLN A 461 21.19 5.79 7.86
CA GLN A 461 20.45 4.78 7.11
C GLN A 461 19.97 5.33 5.77
N TYR A 462 19.75 4.46 4.80
CA TYR A 462 19.04 4.87 3.59
C TYR A 462 17.55 5.07 3.89
N ALA A 463 16.92 5.99 3.18
CA ALA A 463 15.46 6.11 3.22
C ALA A 463 14.82 4.83 2.66
N ALA A 464 14.21 4.00 3.52
CA ALA A 464 13.52 2.77 3.10
C ALA A 464 12.43 3.00 2.02
N PRO A 465 11.72 4.14 1.97
CA PRO A 465 10.85 4.46 0.84
C PRO A 465 11.56 4.57 -0.51
N ILE A 466 12.82 4.98 -0.57
CA ILE A 466 13.60 5.02 -1.82
C ILE A 466 13.94 3.60 -2.28
N THR A 467 14.29 2.70 -1.36
CA THR A 467 14.41 1.27 -1.67
C THR A 467 13.10 0.73 -2.23
N CYS A 468 11.96 1.12 -1.64
CA CYS A 468 10.63 0.72 -2.13
C CYS A 468 10.36 1.21 -3.56
N LEU A 469 10.72 2.45 -3.90
CA LEU A 469 10.56 2.97 -5.27
C LEU A 469 11.42 2.19 -6.28
N ASP A 470 12.62 1.79 -5.89
CA ASP A 470 13.50 0.97 -6.72
C ASP A 470 12.93 -0.45 -6.92
N GLU A 471 12.41 -1.08 -5.86
CA GLU A 471 11.67 -2.37 -5.94
C GLU A 471 10.43 -2.26 -6.85
N MET A 472 9.66 -1.18 -6.71
CA MET A 472 8.49 -0.89 -7.55
C MET A 472 8.84 -0.76 -9.04
N LYS A 473 9.97 -0.12 -9.35
CA LYS A 473 10.52 -0.02 -10.71
C LYS A 473 10.86 -1.41 -11.26
N GLU A 474 11.49 -2.27 -10.46
CA GLU A 474 11.84 -3.64 -10.86
C GLU A 474 10.61 -4.51 -11.12
N TRP A 475 9.57 -4.41 -10.30
CA TRP A 475 8.35 -5.22 -10.46
C TRP A 475 7.49 -4.83 -11.65
N ARG A 476 7.65 -3.61 -12.20
CA ARG A 476 6.95 -3.11 -13.41
C ARG A 476 5.40 -3.14 -13.37
N ILE A 477 4.80 -3.44 -12.23
CA ILE A 477 3.34 -3.42 -12.01
C ILE A 477 2.90 -2.28 -11.09
N ALA A 478 3.87 -1.64 -10.43
CA ALA A 478 3.65 -0.67 -9.38
C ALA A 478 3.64 0.80 -9.87
N GLY A 479 3.88 1.02 -11.16
CA GLY A 479 3.76 2.35 -11.78
C GLY A 479 5.00 3.19 -11.86
N VAL A 480 6.03 2.85 -11.10
CA VAL A 480 7.32 3.52 -11.14
C VAL A 480 8.15 2.96 -12.29
N THR A 481 8.76 3.83 -13.07
CA THR A 481 9.58 3.52 -14.24
C THR A 481 10.99 4.10 -14.06
N ALA A 482 11.91 3.73 -14.96
CA ALA A 482 13.25 4.33 -14.98
C ALA A 482 13.19 5.86 -15.16
N ASP A 483 12.21 6.36 -15.92
CA ASP A 483 12.07 7.79 -16.20
C ASP A 483 11.45 8.57 -15.04
N THR A 484 10.64 7.91 -14.19
CA THR A 484 9.85 8.56 -13.13
C THR A 484 10.44 8.41 -11.73
N ILE A 485 11.33 7.43 -11.49
CA ILE A 485 11.87 7.15 -10.16
C ILE A 485 12.54 8.39 -9.52
N LEU A 486 13.27 9.19 -10.32
CA LEU A 486 13.97 10.38 -9.81
C LEU A 486 12.99 11.47 -9.36
N SER A 487 11.93 11.72 -10.13
CA SER A 487 10.90 12.68 -9.74
C SER A 487 10.11 12.19 -8.52
N GLU A 488 9.80 10.89 -8.43
CA GLU A 488 9.12 10.33 -7.25
C GLU A 488 9.99 10.39 -5.99
N ALA A 489 11.29 10.12 -6.10
CA ALA A 489 12.23 10.25 -4.99
C ALA A 489 12.35 11.71 -4.51
N HIS A 490 12.40 12.67 -5.44
CA HIS A 490 12.40 14.09 -5.13
C HIS A 490 11.10 14.53 -4.45
N ASN A 491 9.94 14.12 -4.99
CA ASN A 491 8.64 14.40 -4.40
C ASN A 491 8.52 13.83 -2.98
N PHE A 492 9.02 12.61 -2.76
CA PHE A 492 9.05 11.99 -1.43
C PHE A 492 9.89 12.84 -0.46
N TYR A 493 11.10 13.24 -0.86
CA TYR A 493 11.98 14.06 -0.02
C TYR A 493 11.32 15.40 0.35
N GLU A 494 10.82 16.15 -0.64
CA GLU A 494 10.15 17.43 -0.40
C GLU A 494 8.92 17.27 0.52
N MET A 495 8.15 16.20 0.32
CA MET A 495 6.99 15.91 1.17
C MET A 495 7.39 15.62 2.61
N VAL A 496 8.36 14.73 2.84
CA VAL A 496 8.80 14.40 4.20
C VAL A 496 9.39 15.61 4.89
N LYS A 497 10.22 16.41 4.19
CA LYS A 497 10.78 17.64 4.73
C LYS A 497 9.68 18.60 5.19
N ASN A 498 8.72 18.88 4.31
CA ASN A 498 7.58 19.76 4.64
C ASN A 498 6.75 19.20 5.81
N LEU A 499 6.49 17.88 5.85
CA LEU A 499 5.75 17.26 6.95
C LEU A 499 6.52 17.34 8.27
N MET A 500 7.82 17.05 8.29
CA MET A 500 8.60 17.13 9.53
C MET A 500 8.70 18.58 10.03
N GLU A 501 8.88 19.56 9.15
CA GLU A 501 8.95 20.99 9.50
C GLU A 501 7.59 21.56 9.97
N SER A 502 6.49 21.15 9.35
CA SER A 502 5.16 21.73 9.63
C SER A 502 4.31 20.93 10.63
N ALA A 503 4.35 19.60 10.58
CA ALA A 503 3.49 18.72 11.37
C ALA A 503 4.13 18.29 12.69
N ASP A 504 5.47 18.17 12.75
CA ASP A 504 6.17 17.71 13.96
C ASP A 504 7.56 18.39 14.12
N PRO A 505 7.62 19.74 14.20
CA PRO A 505 8.88 20.49 14.22
C PRO A 505 9.78 20.12 15.41
N GLN A 506 9.18 19.69 16.53
CA GLN A 506 9.92 19.24 17.71
C GLN A 506 10.69 17.95 17.45
N LYS A 507 10.23 17.10 16.53
CA LYS A 507 10.88 15.85 16.15
C LYS A 507 11.76 15.96 14.92
N ALA A 508 11.61 17.02 14.12
CA ALA A 508 12.46 17.28 12.96
C ALA A 508 13.97 17.28 13.33
N LYS A 509 14.33 17.75 14.53
CA LYS A 509 15.71 17.76 15.03
C LYS A 509 16.38 16.38 15.12
N TYR A 510 15.60 15.29 15.17
CA TYR A 510 16.14 13.93 15.31
C TYR A 510 16.60 13.31 13.98
N CYS A 511 16.31 13.95 12.85
CA CYS A 511 16.77 13.48 11.55
C CYS A 511 17.32 14.61 10.68
N GLU A 512 18.29 14.27 9.86
CA GLU A 512 18.80 15.14 8.81
C GLU A 512 18.86 14.38 7.49
N PHE A 513 18.30 14.96 6.43
CA PHE A 513 18.34 14.37 5.10
C PHE A 513 19.67 14.69 4.41
N VAL A 514 20.32 13.67 3.86
CA VAL A 514 21.55 13.78 3.10
C VAL A 514 21.29 13.30 1.68
N CYS A 515 20.91 14.25 0.82
CA CYS A 515 20.79 14.03 -0.62
C CYS A 515 22.16 14.29 -1.27
N PHE A 516 22.70 13.33 -2.02
CA PHE A 516 24.01 13.45 -2.65
C PHE A 516 24.07 12.72 -3.99
N ASN A 517 24.97 13.13 -4.86
CA ASN A 517 25.29 12.45 -6.10
C ASN A 517 26.32 11.35 -5.85
N ASP A 518 25.86 10.12 -5.77
CA ASP A 518 26.66 8.93 -5.46
C ASP A 518 27.65 8.51 -6.56
N GLU A 519 27.67 9.21 -7.70
CA GLU A 519 28.68 9.05 -8.74
C GLU A 519 29.87 10.02 -8.59
N THR A 520 29.65 11.19 -7.99
CA THR A 520 30.64 12.29 -7.99
C THR A 520 31.02 12.77 -6.61
N GLU A 521 30.21 12.49 -5.60
CA GLU A 521 30.39 12.97 -4.25
C GLU A 521 30.65 11.81 -3.27
N SER A 522 31.53 12.07 -2.31
CA SER A 522 31.84 11.13 -1.25
C SER A 522 30.89 11.35 -0.07
N LEU A 523 30.06 10.34 0.20
CA LEU A 523 29.13 10.37 1.34
C LEU A 523 29.86 10.59 2.67
N ALA A 524 31.06 10.00 2.81
CA ALA A 524 31.88 10.17 4.01
C ALA A 524 32.23 11.64 4.24
N ASP A 525 32.70 12.36 3.22
CA ASP A 525 33.07 13.78 3.34
C ASP A 525 31.87 14.65 3.72
N ILE A 526 30.70 14.36 3.14
CA ILE A 526 29.46 15.12 3.41
C ILE A 526 29.01 14.92 4.86
N ILE A 527 28.96 13.67 5.34
CA ILE A 527 28.51 13.38 6.72
C ILE A 527 29.55 13.87 7.72
N GLU A 528 30.84 13.67 7.44
CA GLU A 528 31.91 14.09 8.34
C GLU A 528 31.90 15.61 8.58
N ALA A 529 31.67 16.40 7.53
CA ALA A 529 31.54 17.87 7.63
C ALA A 529 30.37 18.32 8.53
N LYS A 530 29.39 17.45 8.78
CA LYS A 530 28.22 17.70 9.63
C LYS A 530 28.43 17.31 11.10
N ILE A 531 29.52 16.61 11.43
CA ILE A 531 29.84 16.11 12.79
C ILE A 531 30.74 17.11 13.57
N CYS A 532 30.98 18.30 13.03
CA CYS A 532 31.91 19.30 13.58
C CYS A 532 31.78 19.56 15.09
#